data_AF-A0AAI9WMI6-F1
#
_entry.id   AF-A0AAI9WMI6-F1
#
_cell.length_a   1.000
_cell.length_b   1.000
_cell.length_c   1.000
_cell.angle_alpha   90.00
_cell.angle_beta   90.00
_cell.angle_gamma   90.00
#
_symmetry.space_group_name_H-M   'P 1'
#
loop_
_entity.id
_entity.type
_entity.pdbx_description
1 polymer ?
#
loop_
_entity_poly.entity_id
_entity_poly.type
_entity_poly.pdbx_seq_one_letter_code
_entity_poly.pdbx_strand_id
1 'polypeptide(L)'
;MALRRLPILLNVIYLLQKNNICLKRCGDIFWEEFYAGIFSAHSSESRVELFDGVGRAIFMPSDFSIELKEKIGEFHGNVHYLDNPYILDNIRYVSSVESIKLREYDHQELLLKALGKNPPAEGFELEADAAEIINCLHAVCHGRLIESAQWHNLQFVGDESADVLDVVKLPSGLKPFLLLLRLLENGSIRSDTLLILEEPECHLHPMLQLKLAEILVLMQKRIGLKIVLTTYSPYFLKAIEICAEKHDICNCCKYYRTSADADGCRLEDVGRDAEKIFADLAEPGKAFNSAAAAD
;
A
#
# COMPACT_ATOMS: atom_id res chain seq x y z
N MET A 1 -3.70 5.69 -10.46
CA MET A 1 -4.44 4.74 -11.33
C MET A 1 -3.70 3.42 -11.56
N ALA A 2 -2.46 3.40 -12.05
CA ALA A 2 -1.75 2.12 -12.30
C ALA A 2 -1.38 1.35 -11.02
N LEU A 3 -0.89 2.04 -9.98
CA LEU A 3 -0.47 1.41 -8.72
C LEU A 3 -1.64 0.75 -7.96
N ARG A 4 -2.83 1.38 -7.96
CA ARG A 4 -4.06 0.81 -7.39
C ARG A 4 -4.40 -0.57 -7.93
N ARG A 5 -4.05 -0.85 -9.18
CA ARG A 5 -4.34 -2.13 -9.84
C ARG A 5 -3.22 -3.17 -9.71
N LEU A 6 -2.05 -2.76 -9.24
CA LEU A 6 -0.89 -3.63 -9.09
C LEU A 6 -1.12 -4.79 -8.09
N PRO A 7 -1.76 -4.60 -6.92
CA PRO A 7 -2.06 -5.70 -6.00
C PRO A 7 -2.86 -6.82 -6.66
N ILE A 8 -3.85 -6.45 -7.48
CA ILE A 8 -4.75 -7.39 -8.16
C ILE A 8 -3.96 -8.18 -9.21
N LEU A 9 -3.15 -7.50 -10.03
CA LEU A 9 -2.31 -8.18 -11.02
C LEU A 9 -1.27 -9.12 -10.38
N LEU A 10 -0.64 -8.71 -9.28
CA LEU A 10 0.31 -9.55 -8.54
C LEU A 10 -0.39 -10.74 -7.89
N ASN A 11 -1.61 -10.56 -7.38
CA ASN A 11 -2.43 -11.65 -6.86
C ASN A 11 -2.80 -12.65 -7.98
N VAL A 12 -3.18 -12.16 -9.16
CA VAL A 12 -3.43 -13.02 -10.34
C VAL A 12 -2.20 -13.85 -10.69
N ILE A 13 -1.00 -13.25 -10.72
CA ILE A 13 0.26 -13.99 -10.96
C ILE A 13 0.47 -15.06 -9.90
N TYR A 14 0.32 -14.71 -8.62
CA TYR A 14 0.46 -15.67 -7.52
C TYR A 14 -0.49 -16.87 -7.64
N LEU A 15 -1.75 -16.63 -7.98
CA LEU A 15 -2.76 -17.68 -8.18
C LEU A 15 -2.43 -18.58 -9.37
N LEU A 16 -1.94 -18.00 -10.47
CA LEU A 16 -1.47 -18.75 -11.65
C LEU A 16 -0.26 -19.63 -11.31
N GLN A 17 0.68 -19.12 -10.51
CA GLN A 17 1.89 -19.86 -10.11
C GLN A 17 1.61 -21.00 -9.13
N LYS A 18 0.60 -20.86 -8.25
CA LYS A 18 0.22 -21.92 -7.30
C LYS A 18 -0.54 -23.10 -7.93
N ASN A 19 -0.72 -23.14 -9.25
CA ASN A 19 -1.33 -24.23 -10.02
C ASN A 19 -2.75 -24.65 -9.60
N ASN A 20 -3.42 -23.90 -8.73
CA ASN A 20 -4.71 -24.30 -8.15
C ASN A 20 -5.91 -23.58 -8.78
N ILE A 21 -5.69 -22.63 -9.68
CA ILE A 21 -6.75 -21.82 -10.29
C ILE A 21 -6.59 -21.76 -11.80
N CYS A 22 -7.69 -22.00 -12.52
CA CYS A 22 -7.75 -21.98 -13.98
C CYS A 22 -7.48 -20.56 -14.54
N LEU A 23 -6.76 -20.47 -15.65
CA LEU A 23 -6.54 -19.24 -16.44
C LEU A 23 -7.84 -18.46 -16.70
N LYS A 24 -8.95 -19.16 -16.89
CA LYS A 24 -10.28 -18.56 -17.05
C LYS A 24 -10.69 -17.71 -15.83
N ARG A 25 -10.50 -18.24 -14.62
CA ARG A 25 -10.83 -17.51 -13.38
C ARG A 25 -9.92 -16.29 -13.20
N CYS A 26 -8.65 -16.40 -13.59
CA CYS A 26 -7.72 -15.26 -13.60
C CYS A 26 -8.11 -14.18 -14.63
N GLY A 27 -8.62 -14.60 -15.79
CA GLY A 27 -9.23 -13.72 -16.78
C GLY A 27 -10.46 -12.98 -16.25
N ASP A 28 -11.30 -13.65 -15.44
CA ASP A 28 -12.45 -13.00 -14.79
C ASP A 28 -12.01 -11.91 -13.79
N ILE A 29 -10.94 -12.14 -13.02
CA ILE A 29 -10.34 -11.12 -12.12
C ILE A 29 -9.89 -9.90 -12.93
N PHE A 30 -9.19 -10.17 -14.02
CA PHE A 30 -8.67 -9.14 -14.91
C PHE A 30 -9.81 -8.38 -15.60
N TRP A 31 -10.89 -9.06 -15.98
CA TRP A 31 -12.10 -8.43 -16.49
C TRP A 31 -12.71 -7.48 -15.45
N GLU A 32 -12.95 -7.95 -14.22
CA GLU A 32 -13.62 -7.14 -13.20
C GLU A 32 -12.87 -5.82 -12.89
N GLU A 33 -11.54 -5.86 -12.84
CA GLU A 33 -10.74 -4.68 -12.52
C GLU A 33 -10.53 -3.73 -13.72
N PHE A 34 -10.47 -4.27 -14.95
CA PHE A 34 -10.01 -3.51 -16.12
C PHE A 34 -11.05 -3.30 -17.23
N TYR A 35 -12.24 -3.94 -17.16
CA TYR A 35 -13.28 -3.90 -18.21
C TYR A 35 -13.68 -2.48 -18.64
N ALA A 36 -13.72 -1.53 -17.71
CA ALA A 36 -14.04 -0.12 -17.99
C ALA A 36 -12.83 0.82 -17.88
N GLY A 37 -11.62 0.26 -17.68
CA GLY A 37 -10.47 0.98 -17.15
C GLY A 37 -9.25 1.04 -18.08
N ILE A 38 -9.24 0.31 -19.19
CA ILE A 38 -8.18 0.36 -20.20
C ILE A 38 -8.82 0.52 -21.57
N PHE A 39 -8.44 1.59 -22.27
CA PHE A 39 -8.83 1.85 -23.65
C PHE A 39 -7.57 2.07 -24.47
N SER A 40 -7.62 1.72 -25.75
CA SER A 40 -6.55 2.09 -26.65
C SER A 40 -6.69 3.56 -27.04
N ALA A 41 -5.75 4.37 -26.60
CA ALA A 41 -5.68 5.79 -26.99
C ALA A 41 -4.88 6.01 -28.27
N HIS A 42 -3.87 5.17 -28.54
CA HIS A 42 -2.84 5.42 -29.56
C HIS A 42 -2.51 4.23 -30.48
N SER A 43 -3.12 3.07 -30.29
CA SER A 43 -2.82 1.87 -31.10
C SER A 43 -4.07 1.04 -31.43
N SER A 44 -3.95 -0.03 -32.21
CA SER A 44 -5.03 -1.00 -32.42
C SER A 44 -5.14 -2.04 -31.28
N GLU A 45 -4.13 -2.15 -30.42
CA GLU A 45 -4.04 -3.18 -29.38
C GLU A 45 -3.53 -2.61 -28.06
N SER A 46 -4.34 -2.70 -27.00
CA SER A 46 -3.89 -2.43 -25.63
C SER A 46 -3.38 -3.72 -25.00
N ARG A 47 -2.36 -3.62 -24.14
CA ARG A 47 -1.91 -4.72 -23.27
C ARG A 47 -1.29 -4.19 -21.99
N VAL A 48 -1.35 -4.98 -20.93
CA VAL A 48 -0.61 -4.75 -19.69
C VAL A 48 0.47 -5.82 -19.59
N GLU A 49 1.71 -5.43 -19.38
CA GLU A 49 2.82 -6.36 -19.22
C GLU A 49 3.40 -6.24 -17.82
N LEU A 50 3.51 -7.38 -17.12
CA LEU A 50 4.32 -7.51 -15.92
C LEU A 50 5.57 -8.32 -16.25
N PHE A 51 6.73 -7.81 -15.87
CA PHE A 51 8.04 -8.39 -16.17
C PHE A 51 8.96 -8.21 -14.97
N ASP A 52 9.69 -9.26 -14.61
CA ASP A 52 10.58 -9.27 -13.44
C ASP A 52 12.08 -9.32 -13.80
N GLY A 53 12.42 -9.18 -15.08
CA GLY A 53 13.78 -9.39 -15.60
C GLY A 53 13.97 -10.72 -16.31
N VAL A 54 13.13 -11.72 -16.04
CA VAL A 54 13.21 -13.07 -16.60
C VAL A 54 11.89 -13.44 -17.27
N GLY A 55 10.82 -13.58 -16.50
CA GLY A 55 9.50 -13.96 -16.98
C GLY A 55 8.60 -12.77 -17.29
N ARG A 56 7.57 -13.01 -18.09
CA ARG A 56 6.59 -12.00 -18.50
C ARG A 56 5.17 -12.53 -18.47
N ALA A 57 4.25 -11.75 -17.91
CA ALA A 57 2.82 -11.97 -17.96
C ALA A 57 2.20 -10.84 -18.77
N ILE A 58 1.51 -11.20 -19.85
CA ILE A 58 0.86 -10.28 -20.76
C ILE A 58 -0.63 -10.44 -20.57
N PHE A 59 -1.30 -9.36 -20.18
CA PHE A 59 -2.74 -9.31 -20.02
C PHE A 59 -3.32 -8.51 -21.17
N MET A 60 -4.28 -9.09 -21.89
CA MET A 60 -4.89 -8.47 -23.08
C MET A 60 -6.30 -7.97 -22.73
N PRO A 61 -6.54 -6.66 -22.59
CA PRO A 61 -7.86 -6.08 -22.32
C PRO A 61 -8.91 -6.36 -23.41
N SER A 62 -8.50 -6.68 -24.63
CA SER A 62 -9.41 -6.92 -25.77
C SER A 62 -10.25 -8.18 -25.60
N ASP A 63 -9.67 -9.24 -25.04
CA ASP A 63 -10.30 -10.55 -24.88
C ASP A 63 -10.14 -11.13 -23.46
N PHE A 64 -9.52 -10.35 -22.56
CA PHE A 64 -9.23 -10.70 -21.17
C PHE A 64 -8.36 -11.95 -21.02
N SER A 65 -7.57 -12.27 -22.04
CA SER A 65 -6.62 -13.36 -22.02
C SER A 65 -5.34 -12.98 -21.25
N ILE A 66 -4.70 -14.00 -20.68
CA ILE A 66 -3.44 -13.88 -19.96
C ILE A 66 -2.46 -14.86 -20.60
N GLU A 67 -1.34 -14.34 -21.10
CA GLU A 67 -0.24 -15.12 -21.66
C GLU A 67 0.96 -15.06 -20.71
N LEU A 68 1.48 -16.23 -20.32
CA LEU A 68 2.71 -16.34 -19.54
C LEU A 68 3.86 -16.74 -20.47
N LYS A 69 4.80 -15.81 -20.68
CA LYS A 69 6.05 -16.05 -21.42
C LYS A 69 7.19 -16.18 -20.42
N GLU A 70 7.70 -17.39 -20.26
CA GLU A 70 8.69 -17.73 -19.23
C GLU A 70 8.16 -17.52 -17.80
N LYS A 71 8.65 -18.30 -16.83
CA LYS A 71 8.11 -18.26 -15.47
C LYS A 71 8.53 -16.94 -14.81
N ILE A 72 7.56 -16.06 -14.49
CA ILE A 72 7.81 -14.97 -13.54
C ILE A 72 8.25 -15.59 -12.21
N GLY A 73 9.21 -14.99 -11.53
CA GLY A 73 9.71 -15.37 -10.21
C GLY A 73 8.60 -15.51 -9.18
N GLU A 74 8.87 -16.29 -8.13
CA GLU A 74 7.87 -16.59 -7.11
C GLU A 74 7.48 -15.33 -6.35
N PHE A 75 6.22 -14.92 -6.49
CA PHE A 75 5.64 -13.85 -5.71
C PHE A 75 4.82 -14.46 -4.57
N HIS A 76 5.08 -14.08 -3.31
CA HIS A 76 4.47 -14.76 -2.15
C HIS A 76 3.03 -14.29 -1.82
N GLY A 77 2.46 -13.36 -2.58
CA GLY A 77 1.01 -13.07 -2.59
C GLY A 77 0.52 -12.09 -1.51
N ASN A 78 1.34 -11.67 -0.55
CA ASN A 78 0.94 -10.71 0.48
C ASN A 78 1.20 -9.27 0.02
N VAL A 79 0.26 -8.67 -0.72
CA VAL A 79 0.27 -7.23 -1.06
C VAL A 79 -0.81 -6.52 -0.26
N HIS A 80 -0.45 -5.46 0.46
CA HIS A 80 -1.42 -4.55 1.06
C HIS A 80 -1.32 -3.19 0.39
N TYR A 81 -2.45 -2.68 -0.09
CA TYR A 81 -2.55 -1.37 -0.71
C TYR A 81 -3.38 -0.45 0.16
N LEU A 82 -2.77 0.63 0.63
CA LEU A 82 -3.41 1.62 1.50
C LEU A 82 -3.49 2.94 0.73
N ASP A 83 -4.67 3.25 0.23
CA ASP A 83 -5.03 4.54 -0.41
C ASP A 83 -5.98 5.39 0.42
N ASN A 84 -6.66 4.78 1.37
CA ASN A 84 -7.72 5.42 2.10
C ASN A 84 -7.68 5.01 3.58
N PRO A 85 -7.29 5.93 4.49
CA PRO A 85 -7.26 5.61 5.92
C PRO A 85 -8.65 5.42 6.52
N TYR A 86 -9.72 5.87 5.85
CA TYR A 86 -11.10 5.65 6.26
C TYR A 86 -11.59 4.23 5.99
N ILE A 87 -10.75 3.33 5.46
CA ILE A 87 -11.13 1.92 5.29
C ILE A 87 -11.53 1.25 6.62
N LEU A 88 -10.97 1.71 7.74
CA LEU A 88 -11.36 1.25 9.08
C LEU A 88 -12.83 1.56 9.40
N ASP A 89 -13.43 2.59 8.81
CA ASP A 89 -14.83 2.96 9.08
C ASP A 89 -15.80 1.94 8.48
N ASN A 90 -15.34 1.21 7.48
CA ASN A 90 -16.10 0.19 6.77
C ASN A 90 -15.87 -1.22 7.32
N ILE A 91 -15.06 -1.38 8.39
CA ILE A 91 -14.78 -2.70 8.96
C ILE A 91 -15.98 -3.18 9.78
N ARG A 92 -16.97 -3.71 9.08
CA ARG A 92 -17.89 -4.67 9.66
C ARG A 92 -17.19 -6.01 9.55
N TYR A 93 -16.62 -6.49 10.66
CA TYR A 93 -16.42 -7.93 10.84
C TYR A 93 -17.73 -8.58 10.37
N VAL A 94 -17.68 -9.39 9.33
CA VAL A 94 -18.72 -10.40 9.21
C VAL A 94 -18.09 -11.56 9.95
N SER A 95 -18.79 -12.08 10.96
CA SER A 95 -18.42 -13.26 11.75
C SER A 95 -18.16 -14.53 10.91
N SER A 96 -18.17 -14.37 9.59
CA SER A 96 -17.74 -15.30 8.56
C SER A 96 -17.32 -14.48 7.34
N VAL A 97 -16.07 -14.05 7.28
CA VAL A 97 -15.44 -13.65 6.00
C VAL A 97 -15.55 -14.79 4.97
N GLU A 98 -15.77 -16.03 5.43
CA GLU A 98 -16.15 -17.19 4.61
C GLU A 98 -17.56 -17.13 4.00
N SER A 99 -18.51 -16.33 4.52
CA SER A 99 -19.92 -16.32 4.05
C SER A 99 -20.28 -15.17 3.13
N ILE A 100 -19.50 -14.08 3.14
CA ILE A 100 -19.62 -13.08 2.09
C ILE A 100 -18.92 -13.64 0.86
N LYS A 101 -19.61 -13.71 -0.27
CA LYS A 101 -18.98 -13.83 -1.59
C LYS A 101 -18.21 -12.53 -1.90
N LEU A 102 -17.19 -12.22 -1.10
CA LEU A 102 -16.27 -11.11 -1.34
C LEU A 102 -15.56 -11.43 -2.65
N ARG A 103 -15.64 -10.50 -3.60
CA ARG A 103 -14.91 -10.62 -4.86
C ARG A 103 -13.45 -10.49 -4.48
N GLU A 104 -12.65 -11.54 -4.64
CA GLU A 104 -11.21 -11.57 -4.28
C GLU A 104 -10.34 -10.58 -5.10
N TYR A 105 -10.97 -9.58 -5.71
CA TYR A 105 -10.53 -8.80 -6.84
C TYR A 105 -10.51 -7.29 -6.53
N ASP A 106 -10.97 -6.84 -5.37
CA ASP A 106 -10.83 -5.46 -4.89
C ASP A 106 -9.74 -5.37 -3.82
N HIS A 107 -8.79 -4.44 -3.99
CA HIS A 107 -7.69 -4.24 -3.05
C HIS A 107 -8.18 -3.82 -1.65
N GLN A 108 -9.31 -3.10 -1.57
CA GLN A 108 -9.92 -2.73 -0.29
C GLN A 108 -10.47 -3.95 0.44
N GLU A 109 -11.12 -4.88 -0.28
CA GLU A 109 -11.60 -6.13 0.30
C GLU A 109 -10.44 -7.01 0.80
N LEU A 110 -9.32 -7.08 0.04
CA LEU A 110 -8.12 -7.80 0.48
C LEU A 110 -7.54 -7.21 1.78
N LEU A 111 -7.49 -5.88 1.88
CA LEU A 111 -7.04 -5.20 3.08
C LEU A 111 -7.99 -5.43 4.27
N LEU A 112 -9.30 -5.34 4.06
CA LEU A 112 -10.31 -5.65 5.09
C LEU A 112 -10.19 -7.09 5.60
N LYS A 113 -9.98 -8.07 4.70
CA LYS A 113 -9.71 -9.47 5.07
C LYS A 113 -8.45 -9.58 5.92
N ALA A 114 -7.39 -8.85 5.59
CA ALA A 114 -6.15 -8.84 6.36
C ALA A 114 -6.35 -8.24 7.76
N LEU A 115 -7.08 -7.12 7.88
CA LEU A 115 -7.38 -6.48 9.16
C LEU A 115 -8.23 -7.36 10.09
N GLY A 116 -9.15 -8.14 9.52
CA GLY A 116 -10.01 -9.10 10.21
C GLY A 116 -9.37 -10.45 10.52
N LYS A 117 -8.08 -10.65 10.23
CA LYS A 117 -7.38 -11.85 10.71
C LYS A 117 -7.20 -11.77 12.21
N ASN A 118 -7.48 -12.90 12.88
CA ASN A 118 -7.12 -13.07 14.27
C ASN A 118 -5.60 -12.95 14.43
N PRO A 119 -5.13 -12.37 15.54
CA PRO A 119 -3.72 -12.41 15.85
C PRO A 119 -3.21 -13.86 15.89
N PRO A 120 -1.94 -14.09 15.54
CA PRO A 120 -1.38 -15.43 15.57
C PRO A 120 -1.49 -16.01 16.99
N ALA A 121 -1.65 -17.34 17.09
CA ALA A 121 -1.98 -18.04 18.33
C ALA A 121 -1.02 -17.70 19.49
N GLU A 122 -1.49 -17.82 20.73
CA GLU A 122 -0.66 -17.67 21.93
C GLU A 122 0.63 -18.50 21.81
N GLY A 123 1.78 -17.82 21.88
CA GLY A 123 3.10 -18.42 21.63
C GLY A 123 3.76 -18.01 20.29
N PHE A 124 3.08 -17.22 19.45
CA PHE A 124 3.75 -16.52 18.36
C PHE A 124 4.65 -15.43 18.94
N GLU A 125 5.95 -15.72 18.99
CA GLU A 125 6.94 -14.69 19.30
C GLU A 125 6.98 -13.72 18.13
N LEU A 126 6.44 -12.52 18.36
CA LEU A 126 6.72 -11.38 17.51
C LEU A 126 8.24 -11.27 17.39
N GLU A 127 8.74 -11.33 16.16
CA GLU A 127 10.15 -11.11 15.87
C GLU A 127 10.57 -9.82 16.59
N ALA A 128 11.71 -9.84 17.30
CA ALA A 128 12.15 -8.72 18.14
C ALA A 128 12.15 -7.38 17.37
N ASP A 129 12.44 -7.47 16.08
CA ASP A 129 12.42 -6.38 15.11
C ASP A 129 11.03 -5.77 14.86
N ALA A 130 9.96 -6.57 14.90
CA ALA A 130 8.57 -6.10 14.78
C ALA A 130 8.06 -5.43 16.07
N ALA A 131 8.51 -5.89 17.24
CA ALA A 131 8.10 -5.35 18.53
C ALA A 131 8.50 -3.87 18.71
N GLU A 132 9.69 -3.48 18.24
CA GLU A 132 10.14 -2.07 18.30
C GLU A 132 9.22 -1.15 17.47
N ILE A 133 8.81 -1.59 16.29
CA ILE A 133 7.90 -0.85 15.41
C ILE A 133 6.52 -0.72 16.05
N ILE A 134 6.00 -1.81 16.63
CA ILE A 134 4.72 -1.82 17.36
C ILE A 134 4.76 -0.84 18.54
N ASN A 135 5.87 -0.77 19.28
CA ASN A 135 6.02 0.21 20.36
C ASN A 135 6.00 1.65 19.84
N CYS A 136 6.64 1.95 18.71
CA CYS A 136 6.55 3.26 18.07
C CYS A 136 5.10 3.61 17.67
N LEU A 137 4.34 2.62 17.18
CA LEU A 137 2.94 2.81 16.82
C LEU A 137 2.06 3.04 18.05
N HIS A 138 2.23 2.26 19.13
CA HIS A 138 1.50 2.50 20.39
C HIS A 138 1.76 3.90 20.95
N ALA A 139 3.01 4.37 20.88
CA ALA A 139 3.37 5.73 21.33
C ALA A 139 2.67 6.85 20.54
N VAL A 140 2.15 6.57 19.34
CA VAL A 140 1.34 7.50 18.55
C VAL A 140 -0.16 7.27 18.77
N CYS A 141 -0.57 6.00 18.85
CA CYS A 141 -1.97 5.60 18.92
C CYS A 141 -2.60 5.84 20.30
N HIS A 142 -1.82 5.73 21.38
CA HIS A 142 -2.29 5.80 22.77
C HIS A 142 -3.51 4.90 23.04
N GLY A 143 -3.50 3.71 22.44
CA GLY A 143 -4.57 2.75 22.47
C GLY A 143 -4.41 1.68 21.40
N ARG A 144 -5.43 0.84 21.28
CA ARG A 144 -5.44 -0.30 20.37
C ARG A 144 -6.83 -0.59 19.82
N LEU A 145 -6.85 -1.36 18.74
CA LEU A 145 -8.09 -1.90 18.19
C LEU A 145 -8.45 -3.21 18.90
N ILE A 146 -9.71 -3.32 19.30
CA ILE A 146 -10.32 -4.54 19.85
C ILE A 146 -11.46 -4.98 18.96
N GLU A 147 -11.76 -6.28 18.99
CA GLU A 147 -12.88 -6.85 18.25
C GLU A 147 -14.16 -6.76 19.07
N SER A 148 -15.25 -6.30 18.45
CA SER A 148 -16.56 -6.30 19.05
C SER A 148 -17.36 -7.50 18.60
N ALA A 149 -17.56 -8.48 19.49
CA ALA A 149 -18.39 -9.65 19.20
C ALA A 149 -19.87 -9.28 18.94
N GLN A 150 -20.35 -8.19 19.55
CA GLN A 150 -21.75 -7.75 19.46
C GLN A 150 -22.06 -7.04 18.14
N TRP A 151 -21.17 -6.13 17.73
CA TRP A 151 -21.39 -5.26 16.57
C TRP A 151 -20.68 -5.78 15.32
N HIS A 152 -19.90 -6.84 15.48
CA HIS A 152 -19.01 -7.38 14.48
C HIS A 152 -18.26 -6.24 13.77
N ASN A 153 -17.48 -5.46 14.53
CA ASN A 153 -16.62 -4.41 14.02
C ASN A 153 -15.34 -4.30 14.86
N LEU A 154 -14.40 -3.46 14.43
CA LEU A 154 -13.30 -3.03 15.28
C LEU A 154 -13.74 -1.81 16.09
N GLN A 155 -13.34 -1.78 17.35
CA GLN A 155 -13.52 -0.66 18.27
C GLN A 155 -12.15 -0.25 18.82
N PHE A 156 -12.03 0.99 19.28
CA PHE A 156 -10.82 1.50 19.88
C PHE A 156 -10.96 1.59 21.39
N VAL A 157 -9.90 1.19 22.09
CA VAL A 157 -9.76 1.40 23.55
C VAL A 157 -8.46 2.13 23.78
N GLY A 158 -8.55 3.26 24.48
CA GLY A 158 -7.37 4.05 24.87
C GLY A 158 -6.61 3.38 26.00
N ASP A 159 -5.31 3.64 26.10
CA ASP A 159 -4.47 3.03 27.15
C ASP A 159 -4.85 3.50 28.56
N GLU A 160 -5.31 4.75 28.68
CA GLU A 160 -5.67 5.40 29.96
C GLU A 160 -7.19 5.49 30.19
N SER A 161 -8.02 5.02 29.26
CA SER A 161 -9.48 5.06 29.37
C SER A 161 -10.10 3.69 29.13
N ALA A 162 -11.07 3.34 29.97
CA ALA A 162 -11.91 2.16 29.76
C ALA A 162 -13.00 2.40 28.68
N ASP A 163 -13.11 3.62 28.15
CA ASP A 163 -14.11 3.95 27.15
C ASP A 163 -13.81 3.24 25.83
N VAL A 164 -14.83 2.55 25.33
CA VAL A 164 -14.81 1.90 24.02
C VAL A 164 -15.38 2.87 23.00
N LEU A 165 -14.56 3.26 22.03
CA LEU A 165 -14.93 4.17 20.96
C LEU A 165 -15.13 3.44 19.64
N ASP A 166 -16.14 3.88 18.90
CA ASP A 166 -16.28 3.49 17.50
C ASP A 166 -15.14 4.10 16.69
N VAL A 167 -14.49 3.31 15.82
CA VAL A 167 -13.37 3.75 15.00
C VAL A 167 -13.76 4.91 14.05
N VAL A 168 -15.03 4.97 13.65
CA VAL A 168 -15.59 6.08 12.86
C VAL A 168 -15.40 7.43 13.57
N LYS A 169 -15.41 7.43 14.91
CA LYS A 169 -15.29 8.64 15.73
C LYS A 169 -13.84 9.07 15.97
N LEU A 170 -12.86 8.27 15.54
CA LEU A 170 -11.45 8.61 15.74
C LEU A 170 -10.99 9.69 14.77
N PRO A 171 -10.00 10.52 15.17
CA PRO A 171 -9.35 11.45 14.26
C PRO A 171 -8.79 10.71 13.04
N SER A 172 -9.03 11.23 11.85
CA SER A 172 -8.56 10.62 10.59
C SER A 172 -7.05 10.42 10.56
N GLY A 173 -6.29 11.34 11.15
CA GLY A 173 -4.83 11.23 11.25
C GLY A 173 -4.32 10.07 12.11
N LEU A 174 -5.16 9.46 12.95
CA LEU A 174 -4.79 8.30 13.77
C LEU A 174 -4.95 6.98 12.99
N LYS A 175 -5.88 6.96 12.03
CA LYS A 175 -6.30 5.75 11.31
C LYS A 175 -5.15 5.06 10.54
N PRO A 176 -4.23 5.77 9.84
CA PRO A 176 -3.06 5.13 9.22
C PRO A 176 -2.20 4.34 10.22
N PHE A 177 -1.99 4.89 11.41
CA PHE A 177 -1.19 4.22 12.44
C PHE A 177 -1.91 3.00 13.02
N LEU A 178 -3.21 3.11 13.27
CA LEU A 178 -4.02 1.98 13.73
C LEU A 178 -4.10 0.86 12.69
N LEU A 179 -4.15 1.19 11.40
CA LEU A 179 -4.07 0.23 10.30
C LEU A 179 -2.75 -0.55 10.33
N LEU A 180 -1.62 0.16 10.36
CA LEU A 180 -0.30 -0.45 10.42
C LEU A 180 -0.11 -1.30 11.68
N LEU A 181 -0.57 -0.79 12.82
CA LEU A 181 -0.51 -1.49 14.10
C LEU A 181 -1.27 -2.82 14.02
N ARG A 182 -2.54 -2.79 13.60
CA ARG A 182 -3.36 -4.01 13.50
C ARG A 182 -2.77 -5.04 12.54
N LEU A 183 -2.26 -4.60 11.40
CA LEU A 183 -1.66 -5.49 10.41
C LEU A 183 -0.34 -6.13 10.88
N LEU A 184 0.45 -5.42 11.69
CA LEU A 184 1.63 -5.98 12.34
C LEU A 184 1.23 -6.96 13.45
N GLU A 185 0.34 -6.55 14.35
CA GLU A 185 -0.13 -7.36 15.48
C GLU A 185 -0.73 -8.68 15.03
N ASN A 186 -1.44 -8.69 13.89
CA ASN A 186 -2.05 -9.92 13.37
C ASN A 186 -1.20 -10.67 12.33
N GLY A 187 0.06 -10.26 12.14
CA GLY A 187 1.00 -10.94 11.24
C GLY A 187 0.63 -10.84 9.76
N SER A 188 -0.25 -9.91 9.37
CA SER A 188 -0.55 -9.64 7.97
C SER A 188 0.58 -8.88 7.27
N ILE A 189 1.36 -8.09 8.02
CA ILE A 189 2.62 -7.50 7.57
C ILE A 189 3.79 -8.31 8.14
N ARG A 190 4.64 -8.82 7.26
CA ARG A 190 5.88 -9.55 7.57
C ARG A 190 6.95 -9.21 6.52
N SER A 191 8.13 -9.81 6.65
CA SER A 191 9.25 -9.64 5.71
C SER A 191 8.94 -9.99 4.25
N ASP A 192 7.98 -10.89 3.99
CA ASP A 192 7.54 -11.29 2.65
C ASP A 192 6.38 -10.44 2.09
N THR A 193 5.92 -9.44 2.83
CA THR A 193 4.83 -8.55 2.43
C THR A 193 5.36 -7.40 1.55
N LEU A 194 4.58 -7.05 0.51
CA LEU A 194 4.72 -5.80 -0.23
C LEU A 194 3.67 -4.82 0.28
N LEU A 195 4.10 -3.72 0.89
CA LEU A 195 3.26 -2.63 1.31
C LEU A 195 3.26 -1.52 0.25
N ILE A 196 2.09 -1.18 -0.27
CA ILE A 196 1.90 -0.07 -1.21
C ILE A 196 1.10 1.03 -0.52
N LEU A 197 1.65 2.25 -0.48
CA LEU A 197 1.06 3.40 0.19
C LEU A 197 0.81 4.53 -0.81
N GLU A 198 -0.44 4.94 -0.99
CA GLU A 198 -0.79 6.09 -1.83
C GLU A 198 -1.00 7.32 -0.95
N GLU A 199 -0.13 8.32 -1.09
CA GLU A 199 -0.16 9.60 -0.35
C GLU A 199 -0.41 9.43 1.16
N PRO A 200 0.39 8.59 1.86
CA PRO A 200 0.14 8.24 3.26
C PRO A 200 0.16 9.44 4.22
N GLU A 201 0.68 10.60 3.79
CA GLU A 201 0.77 11.84 4.55
C GLU A 201 -0.46 12.76 4.47
N CYS A 202 -1.37 12.57 3.51
CA CYS A 202 -2.39 13.57 3.13
C CYS A 202 -3.32 14.04 4.25
N HIS A 203 -3.60 13.20 5.26
CA HIS A 203 -4.48 13.52 6.39
C HIS A 203 -3.74 13.70 7.72
N LEU A 204 -2.41 13.79 7.68
CA LEU A 204 -1.59 13.84 8.88
C LEU A 204 -1.17 15.27 9.23
N HIS A 205 -1.23 15.58 10.53
CA HIS A 205 -0.52 16.73 11.09
C HIS A 205 0.99 16.60 10.80
N PRO A 206 1.74 17.69 10.54
CA PRO A 206 3.16 17.63 10.16
C PRO A 206 4.04 16.76 11.08
N MET A 207 3.81 16.84 12.39
CA MET A 207 4.54 16.01 13.37
C MET A 207 4.27 14.50 13.17
N LEU A 208 3.04 14.14 12.80
CA LEU A 208 2.68 12.75 12.51
C LEU A 208 3.24 12.29 11.17
N GLN A 209 3.41 13.19 10.19
CA GLN A 209 4.11 12.85 8.94
C GLN A 209 5.56 12.43 9.20
N LEU A 210 6.28 13.15 10.09
CA LEU A 210 7.63 12.76 10.51
C LEU A 210 7.64 11.39 11.19
N LYS A 211 6.66 11.14 12.07
CA LYS A 211 6.54 9.85 12.75
C LYS A 211 6.22 8.70 11.80
N LEU A 212 5.34 8.92 10.83
CA LEU A 212 5.05 7.92 9.83
C LEU A 212 6.29 7.62 8.97
N ALA A 213 7.03 8.64 8.54
CA ALA A 213 8.27 8.45 7.80
C ALA A 213 9.29 7.61 8.58
N GLU A 214 9.49 7.91 9.87
CA GLU A 214 10.38 7.16 10.76
C GLU A 214 9.91 5.69 10.89
N ILE A 215 8.61 5.45 11.10
CA ILE A 215 8.03 4.10 11.20
C ILE A 215 8.23 3.29 9.91
N LEU A 216 8.02 3.88 8.73
CA LEU A 216 8.21 3.19 7.45
C LEU A 216 9.68 2.82 7.21
N VAL A 217 10.61 3.71 7.58
CA VAL A 217 12.05 3.44 7.54
C VAL A 217 12.44 2.31 8.49
N LEU A 218 11.89 2.30 9.71
CA LEU A 218 12.11 1.23 10.68
C LEU A 218 11.54 -0.11 10.21
N MET A 219 10.36 -0.11 9.58
CA MET A 219 9.79 -1.30 8.94
C MET A 219 10.72 -1.87 7.87
N GLN A 220 11.32 -1.04 7.02
CA GLN A 220 12.34 -1.54 6.10
C GLN A 220 13.54 -2.10 6.91
N LYS A 221 14.12 -1.29 7.79
CA LYS A 221 15.40 -1.60 8.46
C LYS A 221 15.36 -2.91 9.24
N ARG A 222 14.28 -3.11 10.00
CA ARG A 222 14.18 -4.13 11.04
C ARG A 222 13.61 -5.43 10.48
N ILE A 223 12.49 -5.37 9.76
CA ILE A 223 11.80 -6.56 9.24
C ILE A 223 12.08 -6.81 7.75
N GLY A 224 12.83 -5.93 7.07
CA GLY A 224 13.12 -6.07 5.64
C GLY A 224 11.90 -5.81 4.74
N LEU A 225 10.88 -5.12 5.24
CA LEU A 225 9.62 -4.91 4.52
C LEU A 225 9.86 -4.19 3.19
N LYS A 226 9.23 -4.70 2.12
CA LYS A 226 9.23 -4.02 0.82
C LYS A 226 8.11 -2.99 0.81
N ILE A 227 8.48 -1.72 0.59
CA ILE A 227 7.55 -0.59 0.62
C ILE A 227 7.63 0.13 -0.73
N VAL A 228 6.48 0.33 -1.37
CA VAL A 228 6.30 1.25 -2.49
C VAL A 228 5.40 2.37 -2.01
N LEU A 229 5.84 3.61 -2.13
CA LEU A 229 5.07 4.76 -1.70
C LEU A 229 4.98 5.78 -2.83
N THR A 230 3.82 6.44 -2.94
CA THR A 230 3.67 7.66 -3.75
C THR A 230 3.40 8.84 -2.85
N THR A 231 3.96 9.98 -3.21
CA THR A 231 3.81 11.23 -2.47
C THR A 231 3.93 12.40 -3.44
N TYR A 232 3.11 13.42 -3.23
CA TYR A 232 3.29 14.73 -3.86
C TYR A 232 3.86 15.75 -2.85
N SER A 233 4.22 15.30 -1.65
CA SER A 233 4.72 16.14 -0.57
C SER A 233 6.25 16.16 -0.59
N PRO A 234 6.89 17.27 -1.00
CA PRO A 234 8.34 17.40 -0.85
C PRO A 234 8.75 17.34 0.62
N TYR A 235 7.87 17.74 1.55
CA TYR A 235 8.13 17.63 2.97
C TYR A 235 8.22 16.16 3.42
N PHE A 236 7.28 15.33 3.00
CA PHE A 236 7.26 13.90 3.37
C PHE A 236 8.41 13.13 2.73
N LEU A 237 8.70 13.39 1.44
CA LEU A 237 9.88 12.86 0.77
C LEU A 237 11.16 13.21 1.53
N LYS A 238 11.30 14.47 1.97
CA LYS A 238 12.46 14.89 2.74
C LYS A 238 12.54 14.22 4.12
N ALA A 239 11.40 14.01 4.77
CA ALA A 239 11.34 13.28 6.03
C ALA A 239 11.85 11.83 5.88
N ILE A 240 11.46 11.15 4.80
CA ILE A 240 11.97 9.80 4.48
C ILE A 240 13.48 9.83 4.25
N GLU A 241 14.02 10.78 3.48
CA GLU A 241 15.48 10.90 3.28
C GLU A 241 16.24 11.04 4.60
N ILE A 242 15.82 11.98 5.45
CA ILE A 242 16.48 12.25 6.73
C ILE A 242 16.39 11.03 7.64
N CYS A 243 15.24 10.35 7.68
CA CYS A 243 15.09 9.13 8.46
C CYS A 243 15.96 7.99 7.90
N ALA A 244 16.01 7.82 6.58
CA ALA A 244 16.83 6.79 5.95
C ALA A 244 18.33 7.01 6.21
N GLU A 245 18.78 8.27 6.24
CA GLU A 245 20.14 8.65 6.62
C GLU A 245 20.39 8.35 8.10
N LYS A 246 19.50 8.79 8.99
CA LYS A 246 19.57 8.53 10.44
C LYS A 246 19.68 7.03 10.78
N HIS A 247 19.07 6.15 9.99
CA HIS A 247 19.03 4.70 10.21
C HIS A 247 19.99 3.89 9.32
N ASP A 248 20.86 4.56 8.56
CA ASP A 248 21.84 3.95 7.65
C ASP A 248 21.21 2.98 6.64
N ILE A 249 20.14 3.41 5.95
CA ILE A 249 19.47 2.62 4.90
C ILE A 249 19.27 3.37 3.58
N CYS A 250 19.98 4.47 3.34
CA CYS A 250 19.90 5.20 2.07
C CYS A 250 20.21 4.32 0.83
N ASN A 251 20.94 3.21 1.01
CA ASN A 251 21.21 2.24 -0.04
C ASN A 251 20.01 1.35 -0.41
N CYS A 252 19.02 1.24 0.46
CA CYS A 252 17.76 0.53 0.23
C CYS A 252 16.69 1.43 -0.40
N CYS A 253 16.86 2.75 -0.35
CA CYS A 253 15.94 3.71 -0.92
C CYS A 253 16.22 3.95 -2.42
N LYS A 254 15.17 3.88 -3.23
CA LYS A 254 15.20 4.25 -4.64
C LYS A 254 14.09 5.27 -4.90
N TYR A 255 14.42 6.29 -5.69
CA TYR A 255 13.50 7.37 -5.99
C TYR A 255 13.18 7.37 -7.47
N TYR A 256 11.89 7.52 -7.77
CA TYR A 256 11.37 7.49 -9.13
C TYR A 256 10.58 8.76 -9.37
N ARG A 257 10.74 9.33 -10.57
CA ARG A 257 9.91 10.45 -11.04
C ARG A 257 9.10 10.03 -12.25
N THR A 258 7.95 10.65 -12.41
CA THR A 258 7.11 10.49 -13.60
C THR A 258 7.51 11.53 -14.65
N SER A 259 7.88 11.09 -15.84
CA SER A 259 8.05 11.95 -17.02
C SER A 259 6.98 11.62 -18.04
N ALA A 260 6.26 12.64 -18.53
CA ALA A 260 5.33 12.49 -19.64
C ALA A 260 6.02 12.84 -20.97
N ASP A 261 5.82 12.01 -21.99
CA ASP A 261 6.21 12.26 -23.37
C ASP A 261 5.01 12.04 -24.32
N ALA A 262 5.25 12.14 -25.63
CA ALA A 262 4.22 11.93 -26.64
C ALA A 262 3.63 10.50 -26.65
N ASP A 263 4.35 9.52 -26.10
CA ASP A 263 3.97 8.10 -26.09
C ASP A 263 3.34 7.66 -24.75
N GLY A 264 3.36 8.53 -23.72
CA GLY A 264 2.69 8.30 -22.44
C GLY A 264 3.48 8.79 -21.24
N CYS A 265 3.29 8.14 -20.09
CA CYS A 265 3.99 8.44 -18.84
C CYS A 265 4.98 7.33 -18.50
N ARG A 266 6.22 7.70 -18.20
CA ARG A 266 7.32 6.78 -17.82
C ARG A 266 7.79 7.08 -16.41
N LEU A 267 8.22 6.03 -15.70
CA LEU A 267 8.91 6.17 -14.41
C LEU A 267 10.41 6.11 -14.66
N GLU A 268 11.10 7.18 -14.29
CA GLU A 268 12.56 7.32 -14.38
C GLU A 268 13.18 7.12 -12.99
N ASP A 269 14.12 6.19 -12.86
CA ASP A 269 14.93 6.03 -11.65
C ASP A 269 15.94 7.17 -11.58
N VAL A 270 15.81 8.05 -10.58
CA VAL A 270 16.74 9.17 -10.38
C VAL A 270 17.88 8.83 -9.42
N GLY A 271 18.00 7.55 -9.05
CA GLY A 271 19.00 7.06 -8.10
C GLY A 271 18.77 7.65 -6.71
N ARG A 272 19.83 8.25 -6.14
CA ARG A 272 19.80 8.93 -4.83
C ARG A 272 19.68 10.44 -4.95
N ASP A 273 19.57 10.96 -6.17
CA ASP A 273 19.47 12.39 -6.43
C ASP A 273 17.99 12.81 -6.45
N ALA A 274 17.39 12.91 -5.26
CA ALA A 274 16.02 13.39 -5.11
C ALA A 274 15.88 14.90 -5.41
N GLU A 275 16.99 15.65 -5.59
CA GLU A 275 16.94 17.09 -5.91
C GLU A 275 16.13 17.37 -7.17
N LYS A 276 16.24 16.49 -8.18
CA LYS A 276 15.43 16.56 -9.40
C LYS A 276 13.94 16.43 -9.10
N ILE A 277 13.56 15.54 -8.19
CA ILE A 277 12.17 15.37 -7.77
C ILE A 277 11.69 16.59 -6.98
N PHE A 278 12.51 17.13 -6.09
CA PHE A 278 12.17 18.34 -5.35
C PHE A 278 11.94 19.54 -6.29
N ALA A 279 12.73 19.65 -7.35
CA ALA A 279 12.54 20.68 -8.37
C ALA A 279 11.19 20.54 -9.08
N ASP A 280 10.84 19.32 -9.49
CA ASP A 280 9.57 18.99 -10.15
C ASP A 280 8.37 19.28 -9.21
N LEU A 281 8.45 18.87 -7.93
CA LEU A 281 7.42 19.13 -6.91
C LEU A 281 7.27 20.62 -6.56
N ALA A 282 8.30 21.44 -6.79
CA ALA A 282 8.28 22.87 -6.51
C ALA A 282 7.76 23.73 -7.69
N GLU A 283 7.58 23.16 -8.88
CA GLU A 283 7.13 23.89 -10.07
C GLU A 283 5.81 24.66 -9.91
N PRO A 284 4.75 24.11 -9.28
CA PRO A 284 3.50 24.84 -9.10
C PRO A 284 3.67 26.17 -8.34
N GLY A 285 4.57 26.19 -7.36
CA GLY A 285 4.89 27.41 -6.60
C GLY A 285 5.66 28.46 -7.42
N LYS A 286 6.52 28.01 -8.35
CA LYS A 286 7.23 28.91 -9.27
C LYS A 286 6.26 29.57 -10.26
N ALA A 287 5.27 28.83 -10.75
CA ALA A 287 4.24 29.36 -11.64
C ALA A 287 3.42 30.48 -10.99
N PHE A 288 3.08 30.34 -9.70
CA PHE A 288 2.40 31.39 -8.93
C PHE A 288 3.25 32.66 -8.77
N ASN A 289 4.54 32.52 -8.44
CA ASN A 289 5.42 33.67 -8.25
C ASN A 289 5.71 34.42 -9.56
N SER A 290 5.77 33.72 -10.70
CA SER A 290 5.91 34.37 -12.00
C SER A 290 4.65 35.12 -12.45
N ALA A 291 3.46 34.65 -12.05
CA ALA A 291 2.21 35.34 -12.34
C ALA A 291 2.05 36.61 -11.48
N ALA A 292 2.45 36.57 -10.21
CA ALA A 292 2.40 37.71 -9.30
C ALA A 292 3.47 38.80 -9.58
N ALA A 293 4.50 38.49 -10.37
CA ALA A 293 5.53 39.44 -10.78
C ALA A 293 5.24 40.11 -12.14
N ALA A 294 4.12 39.75 -12.79
CA ALA A 294 3.69 40.26 -14.09
C ALA A 294 2.54 41.30 -13.98
N ASP A 295 2.09 41.60 -12.76
CA ASP A 295 1.12 42.65 -12.40
C ASP A 295 1.81 43.82 -11.66
#